data_AF-A0A5B0DUR8-F1
#
_entry.id   AF-A0A5B0DUR8-F1
#
_cell.length_a   1.000
_cell.length_b   1.000
_cell.length_c   1.000
_cell.angle_alpha   90.00
_cell.angle_beta   90.00
_cell.angle_gamma   90.00
#
_symmetry.space_group_name_H-M   'P 1'
#
loop_
_entity.id
_entity.type
_entity.pdbx_description
1 polymer ?
#
loop_
_entity_poly.entity_id
_entity_poly.type
_entity_poly.pdbx_seq_one_letter_code
_entity_poly.pdbx_strand_id
1 'polypeptide(L)'
;MIIQVGDNSSDSADYIATINAPLVGSNGFSKTDFGTLVLNGINSGLTGTTWLNGGTLVVNGTLGTSVVASENTLLQGNGTVNELVLESGSTIAPGNSPGTFTVSGNMTMNAGSTYQFEAAAGKGHSDKIVVGGTANLGGATLKVSALDSTISYVNGQRYKVVEAGQIEGTLSSDLTIDSAFLGSTVEYSATDATLVLAVKTDPQDPTDPHPVFPKVAGTENERRTASALDQLDQTPGSASLALHNAVLMLNADQAVHAFNQLSGEGQASVRTALLEGGSQVRAQ
;
A
#
# COMPACT_ATOMS: atom_id res chain seq x y z
N MET A 1 3.89 -15.28 -28.69
CA MET A 1 5.06 -14.38 -28.73
C MET A 1 5.65 -14.29 -27.34
N ILE A 2 6.97 -14.21 -27.19
CA ILE A 2 7.63 -13.93 -25.90
C ILE A 2 8.22 -12.53 -25.99
N ILE A 3 8.02 -11.72 -24.94
CA ILE A 3 8.72 -10.46 -24.73
C ILE A 3 9.55 -10.65 -23.45
N GLN A 4 10.85 -10.89 -23.63
CA GLN A 4 11.81 -10.94 -22.55
C GLN A 4 12.37 -9.55 -22.31
N VAL A 5 12.31 -9.07 -21.07
CA VAL A 5 13.02 -7.85 -20.65
C VAL A 5 14.03 -8.26 -19.58
N GLY A 6 15.24 -8.55 -20.04
CA GLY A 6 16.35 -8.96 -19.18
C GLY A 6 17.33 -9.89 -19.89
N ASP A 7 18.24 -10.46 -19.11
CA ASP A 7 19.31 -11.35 -19.55
C ASP A 7 19.31 -12.72 -18.85
N ASN A 8 18.19 -13.08 -18.19
CA ASN A 8 17.98 -14.24 -17.33
C ASN A 8 18.72 -14.17 -15.98
N SER A 9 19.16 -12.98 -15.57
CA SER A 9 19.72 -12.74 -14.23
C SER A 9 18.87 -11.72 -13.46
N SER A 10 18.91 -11.81 -12.12
CA SER A 10 18.25 -10.83 -11.24
C SER A 10 18.77 -9.41 -11.42
N ASP A 11 19.99 -9.26 -11.94
CA ASP A 11 20.62 -7.96 -12.18
C ASP A 11 19.89 -7.17 -13.28
N SER A 12 19.07 -7.85 -14.08
CA SER A 12 18.23 -7.21 -15.10
C SER A 12 16.93 -6.59 -14.56
N ALA A 13 16.69 -6.60 -13.24
CA ALA A 13 15.49 -6.01 -12.63
C ALA A 13 15.27 -4.54 -12.99
N ASP A 14 16.35 -3.76 -13.13
CA ASP A 14 16.29 -2.34 -13.49
C ASP A 14 16.13 -2.10 -15.02
N TYR A 15 16.09 -3.17 -15.82
CA TYR A 15 15.95 -3.03 -17.27
C TYR A 15 14.51 -2.61 -17.60
N ILE A 16 14.36 -1.63 -18.49
CA ILE A 16 13.06 -1.13 -18.92
C ILE A 16 12.99 -1.18 -20.44
N ALA A 17 11.94 -1.83 -20.96
CA ALA A 17 11.56 -1.76 -22.35
C ALA A 17 10.20 -1.05 -22.47
N THR A 18 10.11 -0.05 -23.35
CA THR A 18 8.87 0.71 -23.56
C THR A 18 8.38 0.53 -24.98
N ILE A 19 7.11 0.15 -25.13
CA ILE A 19 6.43 0.06 -26.41
C ILE A 19 5.29 1.08 -26.43
N ASN A 20 5.45 2.10 -27.27
CA ASN A 20 4.42 3.11 -27.52
C ASN A 20 3.53 2.78 -28.72
N ALA A 21 4.02 1.95 -29.65
CA ALA A 21 3.26 1.55 -30.83
C ALA A 21 2.17 0.53 -30.48
N PRO A 22 1.00 0.56 -31.15
CA PRO A 22 -0.01 -0.48 -31.00
C PRO A 22 0.53 -1.86 -31.35
N LEU A 23 0.37 -2.81 -30.44
CA LEU A 23 0.52 -4.23 -30.70
C LEU A 23 -0.77 -4.78 -31.34
N VAL A 24 -0.61 -5.69 -32.30
CA VAL A 24 -1.71 -6.36 -33.00
C VAL A 24 -1.43 -7.86 -33.13
N GLY A 25 -2.49 -8.67 -33.18
CA GLY A 25 -2.39 -10.13 -33.31
C GLY A 25 -3.41 -10.84 -32.42
N SER A 26 -3.51 -12.16 -32.53
CA SER A 26 -4.59 -12.93 -31.88
C SER A 26 -4.17 -13.82 -30.70
N ASN A 27 -2.87 -13.87 -30.37
CA ASN A 27 -2.31 -14.86 -29.44
C ASN A 27 -1.71 -14.24 -28.16
N GLY A 28 -1.91 -12.94 -27.92
CA GLY A 28 -1.25 -12.20 -26.84
C GLY A 28 0.28 -12.37 -26.82
N PHE A 29 0.88 -12.31 -25.63
CA PHE A 29 2.31 -12.55 -25.42
C PHE A 29 2.61 -13.09 -24.02
N SER A 30 3.79 -13.67 -23.84
CA SER A 30 4.33 -13.95 -22.51
C SER A 30 5.43 -12.93 -22.19
N LYS A 31 5.26 -12.16 -21.11
CA LYS A 31 6.31 -11.31 -20.54
C LYS A 31 7.11 -12.15 -19.55
N THR A 32 8.41 -12.24 -19.76
CA THR A 32 9.33 -13.02 -18.93
C THR A 32 10.47 -12.16 -18.41
N ASP A 33 11.24 -12.73 -17.49
CA ASP A 33 12.46 -12.16 -16.91
C ASP A 33 12.20 -10.94 -16.00
N PHE A 34 13.22 -10.48 -15.27
CA PHE A 34 13.06 -9.59 -14.12
C PHE A 34 12.71 -8.15 -14.45
N GLY A 35 13.04 -7.67 -15.65
CA GLY A 35 12.84 -6.28 -16.03
C GLY A 35 11.39 -5.86 -16.25
N THR A 36 11.20 -4.59 -16.58
CA THR A 36 9.90 -3.94 -16.75
C THR A 36 9.54 -3.74 -18.22
N LEU A 37 8.36 -4.21 -18.62
CA LEU A 37 7.76 -3.86 -19.91
C LEU A 37 6.69 -2.78 -19.70
N VAL A 38 6.83 -1.63 -20.36
CA VAL A 38 5.87 -0.53 -20.33
C VAL A 38 5.09 -0.45 -21.63
N LEU A 39 3.75 -0.53 -21.54
CA LEU A 39 2.82 -0.40 -22.65
C LEU A 39 1.99 0.87 -22.50
N ASN A 40 2.32 1.90 -23.31
CA ASN A 40 1.58 3.17 -23.31
C ASN A 40 0.52 3.25 -24.42
N GLY A 41 0.63 2.40 -25.45
CA GLY A 41 -0.24 2.42 -26.62
C GLY A 41 -1.64 1.83 -26.39
N ILE A 42 -2.51 2.03 -27.37
CA ILE A 42 -3.82 1.35 -27.46
C ILE A 42 -3.62 0.03 -28.21
N ASN A 43 -3.53 -1.08 -27.47
CA ASN A 43 -3.32 -2.42 -28.00
C ASN A 43 -4.64 -3.21 -28.11
N SER A 44 -5.73 -2.56 -28.53
CA SER A 44 -7.05 -3.20 -28.68
C SER A 44 -7.10 -4.22 -29.83
N GLY A 45 -6.20 -4.10 -30.79
CA GLY A 45 -6.02 -5.08 -31.87
C GLY A 45 -5.19 -6.31 -31.48
N LEU A 46 -4.68 -6.36 -30.25
CA LEU A 46 -4.04 -7.55 -29.68
C LEU A 46 -5.08 -8.29 -28.83
N THR A 47 -5.43 -9.51 -29.23
CA THR A 47 -6.37 -10.39 -28.52
C THR A 47 -5.66 -11.68 -28.08
N GLY A 48 -6.37 -12.52 -27.32
CA GLY A 48 -5.82 -13.71 -26.68
C GLY A 48 -5.38 -13.42 -25.24
N THR A 49 -4.41 -14.18 -24.72
CA THR A 49 -3.95 -14.09 -23.33
C THR A 49 -2.55 -13.52 -23.25
N THR A 50 -2.37 -12.51 -22.40
CA THR A 50 -1.06 -12.06 -21.95
C THR A 50 -0.69 -12.78 -20.66
N TRP A 51 0.42 -13.52 -20.69
CA TRP A 51 0.98 -14.21 -19.54
C TRP A 51 2.11 -13.38 -18.95
N LEU A 52 1.90 -12.81 -17.78
CA LEU A 52 2.96 -12.15 -17.04
C LEU A 52 3.64 -13.21 -16.16
N ASN A 53 4.79 -13.71 -16.64
CA ASN A 53 5.53 -14.83 -16.04
C ASN A 53 6.86 -14.39 -15.39
N GLY A 54 7.17 -13.10 -15.41
CA GLY A 54 8.35 -12.54 -14.74
C GLY A 54 8.38 -11.02 -14.79
N GLY A 55 8.91 -10.43 -13.72
CA GLY A 55 9.16 -8.99 -13.61
C GLY A 55 7.87 -8.17 -13.63
N THR A 56 7.95 -6.98 -14.21
CA THR A 56 6.86 -6.00 -14.18
C THR A 56 6.24 -5.79 -15.57
N LEU A 57 4.91 -5.72 -15.61
CA LEU A 57 4.16 -5.19 -16.75
C LEU A 57 3.44 -3.93 -16.32
N VAL A 58 3.78 -2.80 -16.95
CA VAL A 58 3.09 -1.52 -16.75
C VAL A 58 2.13 -1.30 -17.92
N VAL A 59 0.84 -1.22 -17.66
CA VAL A 59 -0.19 -0.90 -18.65
C VAL A 59 -0.74 0.49 -18.36
N ASN A 60 -0.39 1.47 -19.20
CA ASN A 60 -0.90 2.84 -19.09
C ASN A 60 -1.96 3.15 -20.16
N GLY A 61 -1.93 2.43 -21.28
CA GLY A 61 -2.93 2.50 -22.33
C GLY A 61 -4.00 1.41 -22.20
N THR A 62 -4.36 0.80 -23.33
CA THR A 62 -5.27 -0.35 -23.35
C THR A 62 -4.50 -1.59 -23.78
N LEU A 63 -4.74 -2.71 -23.12
CA LEU A 63 -4.29 -4.03 -23.52
C LEU A 63 -5.54 -4.89 -23.74
N GLY A 64 -5.87 -5.19 -25.00
CA GLY A 64 -7.11 -5.91 -25.36
C GLY A 64 -7.14 -7.39 -24.96
N THR A 65 -6.08 -7.89 -24.32
CA THR A 65 -5.96 -9.28 -23.90
C THR A 65 -6.50 -9.50 -22.50
N SER A 66 -6.82 -10.76 -22.19
CA SER A 66 -6.93 -11.21 -20.81
C SER A 66 -5.51 -11.33 -20.23
N VAL A 67 -5.28 -10.87 -19.00
CA VAL A 67 -3.97 -10.92 -18.33
C VAL A 67 -4.02 -11.97 -17.22
N VAL A 68 -3.02 -12.85 -17.21
CA VAL A 68 -2.75 -13.76 -16.09
C VAL A 68 -1.39 -13.39 -15.50
N ALA A 69 -1.38 -12.94 -14.26
CA ALA A 69 -0.17 -12.61 -13.51
C ALA A 69 0.24 -13.79 -12.63
N SER A 70 1.39 -14.36 -12.92
CA SER A 70 1.97 -15.50 -12.20
C SER A 70 2.71 -15.04 -10.93
N GLU A 71 3.17 -16.01 -10.13
CA GLU A 71 3.97 -15.76 -8.93
C GLU A 71 5.18 -14.84 -9.20
N ASN A 72 5.51 -13.97 -8.23
CA ASN A 72 6.65 -13.06 -8.27
C ASN A 72 6.61 -12.06 -9.45
N THR A 73 5.40 -11.67 -9.85
CA THR A 73 5.20 -10.66 -10.89
C THR A 73 4.42 -9.45 -10.39
N LEU A 74 4.63 -8.32 -11.05
CA LEU A 74 4.00 -7.05 -10.72
C LEU A 74 3.25 -6.49 -11.93
N LEU A 75 1.94 -6.35 -11.79
CA LEU A 75 1.10 -5.61 -12.73
C LEU A 75 0.91 -4.18 -12.21
N GLN A 76 1.26 -3.19 -13.03
CA GLN A 76 1.24 -1.77 -12.68
C GLN A 76 0.55 -0.91 -13.75
N GLY A 77 0.34 0.36 -13.42
CA GLY A 77 -0.16 1.40 -14.32
C GLY A 77 -1.61 1.80 -14.04
N ASN A 78 -2.18 2.63 -14.91
CA ASN A 78 -3.56 3.15 -14.82
C ASN A 78 -4.39 2.86 -16.07
N GLY A 79 -4.01 1.82 -16.80
CA GLY A 79 -4.60 1.45 -18.07
C GLY A 79 -5.80 0.52 -17.94
N THR A 80 -6.14 -0.12 -19.05
CA THR A 80 -7.25 -1.06 -19.16
C THR A 80 -6.81 -2.40 -19.71
N VAL A 81 -7.31 -3.49 -19.12
CA VAL A 81 -7.22 -4.87 -19.65
C VAL A 81 -8.60 -5.44 -19.92
N ASN A 82 -8.69 -6.55 -20.68
CA ASN A 82 -9.97 -7.21 -20.92
C ASN A 82 -10.44 -8.00 -19.69
N GLU A 83 -9.67 -9.00 -19.27
CA GLU A 83 -9.90 -9.76 -18.04
C GLU A 83 -8.61 -9.82 -17.24
N LEU A 84 -8.71 -10.13 -15.94
CA LEU A 84 -7.56 -10.21 -15.05
C LEU A 84 -7.65 -11.41 -14.11
N VAL A 85 -6.58 -12.21 -14.08
CA VAL A 85 -6.35 -13.23 -13.05
C VAL A 85 -5.03 -12.93 -12.36
N LEU A 86 -5.08 -12.77 -11.04
CA LEU A 86 -3.91 -12.66 -10.18
C LEU A 86 -3.71 -13.99 -9.47
N GLU A 87 -2.67 -14.72 -9.84
CA GLU A 87 -2.30 -15.97 -9.19
C GLU A 87 -1.60 -15.71 -7.85
N SER A 88 -1.49 -16.75 -7.01
CA SER A 88 -0.76 -16.66 -5.75
C SER A 88 0.66 -16.12 -5.97
N GLY A 89 1.09 -15.18 -5.12
CA GLY A 89 2.39 -14.52 -5.20
C GLY A 89 2.51 -13.43 -6.28
N SER A 90 1.46 -13.15 -7.06
CA SER A 90 1.41 -12.00 -7.94
C SER A 90 0.98 -10.74 -7.19
N THR A 91 1.38 -9.57 -7.68
CA THR A 91 0.96 -8.26 -7.15
C THR A 91 0.34 -7.39 -8.23
N ILE A 92 -0.77 -6.73 -7.92
CA ILE A 92 -1.25 -5.57 -8.66
C ILE A 92 -1.04 -4.30 -7.84
N ALA A 93 -0.51 -3.26 -8.48
CA ALA A 93 -0.35 -1.94 -7.92
C ALA A 93 -0.81 -0.91 -8.97
N PRO A 94 -2.09 -0.50 -8.98
CA PRO A 94 -2.52 0.62 -9.80
C PRO A 94 -1.58 1.82 -9.56
N GLY A 95 -1.17 2.52 -10.63
CA GLY A 95 -0.12 3.55 -10.60
C GLY A 95 -0.53 4.90 -11.17
N ASN A 96 0.40 5.87 -11.19
CA ASN A 96 0.15 7.33 -11.32
C ASN A 96 -0.65 7.91 -10.14
N SER A 97 -0.31 7.41 -8.96
CA SER A 97 -0.99 7.54 -7.68
C SER A 97 -1.48 8.96 -7.42
N PRO A 98 -2.80 9.15 -7.31
CA PRO A 98 -3.85 8.12 -7.28
C PRO A 98 -4.19 7.57 -8.68
N GLY A 99 -4.05 6.25 -8.84
CA GLY A 99 -4.21 5.51 -10.09
C GLY A 99 -5.50 4.69 -10.16
N THR A 100 -6.20 4.72 -11.30
CA THR A 100 -7.31 3.79 -11.56
C THR A 100 -6.89 2.76 -12.60
N PHE A 101 -6.91 1.48 -12.23
CA PHE A 101 -6.71 0.37 -13.17
C PHE A 101 -8.07 -0.23 -13.54
N THR A 102 -8.33 -0.45 -14.82
CA THR A 102 -9.63 -0.93 -15.30
C THR A 102 -9.54 -2.34 -15.88
N VAL A 103 -10.47 -3.20 -15.49
CA VAL A 103 -10.70 -4.53 -16.07
C VAL A 103 -12.07 -4.49 -16.73
N SER A 104 -12.13 -4.60 -18.06
CA SER A 104 -13.40 -4.43 -18.79
C SER A 104 -14.41 -5.56 -18.51
N GLY A 105 -13.90 -6.78 -18.32
CA GLY A 105 -14.63 -7.99 -18.02
C GLY A 105 -14.48 -8.39 -16.55
N ASN A 106 -14.20 -9.66 -16.30
CA ASN A 106 -14.10 -10.20 -14.95
C ASN A 106 -12.67 -10.10 -14.40
N MET A 107 -12.58 -10.01 -13.07
CA MET A 107 -11.34 -10.09 -12.31
C MET A 107 -11.41 -11.23 -11.30
N THR A 108 -10.34 -12.01 -11.18
CA THR A 108 -10.15 -12.99 -10.11
C THR A 108 -8.83 -12.70 -9.38
N MET A 109 -8.89 -12.56 -8.08
CA MET A 109 -7.73 -12.46 -7.21
C MET A 109 -7.62 -13.72 -6.36
N ASN A 110 -6.70 -14.63 -6.70
CA ASN A 110 -6.53 -15.86 -5.94
C ASN A 110 -5.90 -15.56 -4.57
N ALA A 111 -6.21 -16.39 -3.58
CA ALA A 111 -5.55 -16.34 -2.27
C ALA A 111 -4.02 -16.35 -2.44
N GLY A 112 -3.33 -15.50 -1.69
CA GLY A 112 -1.88 -15.31 -1.80
C GLY A 112 -1.45 -14.28 -2.87
N SER A 113 -2.35 -13.77 -3.70
CA SER A 113 -2.08 -12.56 -4.50
C SER A 113 -2.18 -11.29 -3.64
N THR A 114 -1.56 -10.20 -4.08
CA THR A 114 -1.53 -8.92 -3.36
C THR A 114 -2.10 -7.79 -4.22
N TYR A 115 -2.96 -6.96 -3.63
CA TYR A 115 -3.27 -5.62 -4.14
C TYR A 115 -2.54 -4.59 -3.26
N GLN A 116 -1.56 -3.91 -3.85
CA GLN A 116 -0.89 -2.77 -3.25
C GLN A 116 -1.68 -1.49 -3.53
N PHE A 117 -2.09 -0.81 -2.45
CA PHE A 117 -2.96 0.35 -2.45
C PHE A 117 -2.23 1.59 -1.89
N GLU A 118 -2.38 2.71 -2.59
CA GLU A 118 -1.91 4.02 -2.12
C GLU A 118 -3.07 4.99 -1.91
N ALA A 119 -3.13 5.60 -0.72
CA ALA A 119 -3.92 6.81 -0.50
C ALA A 119 -3.05 8.02 -0.83
N ALA A 120 -3.48 8.83 -1.81
CA ALA A 120 -2.73 9.99 -2.27
C ALA A 120 -3.02 11.23 -1.41
N ALA A 121 -2.04 12.13 -1.34
CA ALA A 121 -2.17 13.38 -0.59
C ALA A 121 -3.21 14.33 -1.22
N GLY A 122 -4.21 14.72 -0.44
CA GLY A 122 -5.17 15.77 -0.80
C GLY A 122 -6.44 15.28 -1.48
N LYS A 123 -7.59 15.72 -0.95
CA LYS A 123 -8.95 15.53 -1.50
C LYS A 123 -9.43 14.06 -1.62
N GLY A 124 -8.90 13.13 -0.83
CA GLY A 124 -9.46 11.77 -0.72
C GLY A 124 -9.30 10.94 -2.00
N HIS A 125 -8.27 11.22 -2.79
CA HIS A 125 -7.94 10.39 -3.93
C HIS A 125 -7.09 9.20 -3.50
N SER A 126 -7.34 8.04 -4.09
CA SER A 126 -6.56 6.84 -3.84
C SER A 126 -6.50 5.98 -5.08
N ASP A 127 -5.66 4.97 -5.04
CA ASP A 127 -5.72 3.91 -6.03
C ASP A 127 -7.06 3.18 -5.97
N LYS A 128 -7.51 2.71 -7.13
CA LYS A 128 -8.72 1.89 -7.26
C LYS A 128 -8.60 0.93 -8.44
N ILE A 129 -9.20 -0.25 -8.30
CA ILE A 129 -9.47 -1.15 -9.42
C ILE A 129 -10.96 -1.06 -9.79
N VAL A 130 -11.26 -0.83 -11.07
CA VAL A 130 -12.63 -0.83 -11.62
C VAL A 130 -12.81 -2.06 -12.47
N VAL A 131 -13.86 -2.84 -12.22
CA VAL A 131 -14.15 -4.10 -12.90
C VAL A 131 -15.53 -4.00 -13.55
N GLY A 132 -15.61 -4.11 -14.88
CA GLY A 132 -16.89 -4.02 -15.60
C GLY A 132 -17.81 -5.20 -15.33
N GLY A 133 -17.25 -6.38 -15.05
CA GLY A 133 -17.95 -7.61 -14.71
C GLY A 133 -17.92 -7.96 -13.22
N THR A 134 -17.73 -9.25 -12.93
CA THR A 134 -17.60 -9.76 -11.57
C THR A 134 -16.15 -9.66 -11.10
N ALA A 135 -15.94 -9.14 -9.89
CA ALA A 135 -14.66 -9.18 -9.19
C ALA A 135 -14.73 -10.21 -8.06
N ASN A 136 -14.05 -11.34 -8.25
CA ASN A 136 -13.85 -12.35 -7.22
C ASN A 136 -12.55 -12.02 -6.44
N LEU A 137 -12.69 -11.67 -5.17
CA LEU A 137 -11.58 -11.19 -4.32
C LEU A 137 -10.82 -12.31 -3.60
N GLY A 138 -11.29 -13.56 -3.71
CA GLY A 138 -10.62 -14.85 -3.42
C GLY A 138 -9.70 -14.97 -2.19
N GLY A 139 -9.76 -14.07 -1.20
CA GLY A 139 -8.82 -14.02 -0.07
C GLY A 139 -7.48 -13.35 -0.40
N ALA A 140 -7.40 -12.51 -1.43
CA ALA A 140 -6.19 -11.75 -1.73
C ALA A 140 -5.86 -10.72 -0.62
N THR A 141 -4.58 -10.44 -0.43
CA THR A 141 -4.12 -9.49 0.59
C THR A 141 -4.17 -8.07 0.06
N LEU A 142 -4.81 -7.16 0.80
CA LEU A 142 -4.71 -5.72 0.54
C LEU A 142 -3.59 -5.14 1.40
N LYS A 143 -2.61 -4.53 0.73
CA LYS A 143 -1.44 -3.90 1.35
C LYS A 143 -1.46 -2.40 1.14
N VAL A 144 -1.55 -1.63 2.21
CA VAL A 144 -1.45 -0.17 2.17
C VAL A 144 0.03 0.20 2.12
N SER A 145 0.49 0.75 0.99
CA SER A 145 1.89 1.17 0.80
C SER A 145 2.11 2.67 1.02
N ALA A 146 1.07 3.49 0.87
CA ALA A 146 1.14 4.92 1.14
C ALA A 146 -0.16 5.44 1.75
N LEU A 147 -0.02 6.47 2.60
CA LEU A 147 -1.11 7.12 3.32
C LEU A 147 -1.13 8.62 3.00
N ASP A 148 -2.32 9.22 2.99
CA ASP A 148 -2.48 10.68 2.88
C ASP A 148 -2.10 11.33 4.22
N SER A 149 -0.98 12.07 4.24
CA SER A 149 -0.48 12.77 5.43
C SER A 149 -1.16 14.11 5.70
N THR A 150 -2.08 14.54 4.84
CA THR A 150 -2.73 15.86 4.90
C THR A 150 -4.14 15.84 5.48
N ILE A 151 -4.64 14.66 5.86
CA ILE A 151 -5.98 14.45 6.44
C ILE A 151 -5.90 13.77 7.81
N SER A 152 -6.92 13.95 8.64
CA SER A 152 -7.05 13.25 9.93
C SER A 152 -7.70 11.88 9.77
N TYR A 153 -7.20 10.86 10.47
CA TYR A 153 -7.79 9.52 10.50
C TYR A 153 -8.63 9.25 11.76
N VAL A 154 -8.81 10.25 12.64
CA VAL A 154 -9.54 10.07 13.91
C VAL A 154 -10.99 9.66 13.68
N ASN A 155 -11.66 10.25 12.69
CA ASN A 155 -13.05 9.92 12.34
C ASN A 155 -13.15 8.81 11.27
N GLY A 156 -12.04 8.14 10.94
CA GLY A 156 -11.95 7.18 9.86
C GLY A 156 -11.93 7.84 8.47
N GLN A 157 -11.20 7.21 7.55
CA GLN A 157 -11.11 7.55 6.14
C GLN A 157 -11.56 6.36 5.32
N ARG A 158 -12.33 6.62 4.26
CA ARG A 158 -12.98 5.58 3.46
C ARG A 158 -12.50 5.67 2.02
N TYR A 159 -11.99 4.56 1.49
CA TYR A 159 -11.44 4.46 0.15
C TYR A 159 -12.11 3.30 -0.59
N LYS A 160 -12.76 3.59 -1.71
CA LYS A 160 -13.25 2.53 -2.60
C LYS A 160 -12.05 1.93 -3.32
N VAL A 161 -11.65 0.72 -2.91
CA VAL A 161 -10.47 0.03 -3.44
C VAL A 161 -10.83 -0.83 -4.64
N VAL A 162 -12.04 -1.40 -4.65
CA VAL A 162 -12.60 -2.10 -5.81
C VAL A 162 -14.02 -1.62 -6.05
N GLU A 163 -14.31 -1.26 -7.29
CA GLU A 163 -15.66 -1.04 -7.81
C GLU A 163 -15.91 -2.06 -8.92
N ALA A 164 -17.02 -2.80 -8.86
CA ALA A 164 -17.30 -3.88 -9.78
C ALA A 164 -18.77 -3.91 -10.22
N GLY A 165 -19.04 -4.55 -11.35
CA GLY A 165 -20.41 -4.92 -11.72
C GLY A 165 -21.05 -5.82 -10.66
N GLN A 166 -20.29 -6.74 -10.07
CA GLN A 166 -20.64 -7.53 -8.88
C GLN A 166 -19.36 -7.87 -8.08
N ILE A 167 -19.45 -7.91 -6.75
CA ILE A 167 -18.40 -8.40 -5.86
C ILE A 167 -18.72 -9.83 -5.41
N GLU A 168 -17.74 -10.72 -5.53
CA GLU A 168 -17.79 -12.07 -4.96
C GLU A 168 -16.57 -12.32 -4.06
N GLY A 169 -16.78 -13.08 -2.98
CA GLY A 169 -15.75 -13.32 -1.97
C GLY A 169 -15.34 -12.05 -1.22
N THR A 170 -14.22 -12.13 -0.52
CA THR A 170 -13.66 -11.04 0.28
C THR A 170 -12.14 -11.04 0.14
N LEU A 171 -11.52 -9.89 0.33
CA LEU A 171 -10.09 -9.80 0.63
C LEU A 171 -9.78 -10.53 1.94
N SER A 172 -8.51 -10.90 2.12
CA SER A 172 -8.01 -11.48 3.37
C SER A 172 -8.30 -10.55 4.57
N SER A 173 -8.56 -11.14 5.73
CA SER A 173 -8.57 -10.41 7.00
C SER A 173 -7.20 -9.90 7.41
N ASP A 174 -6.14 -10.49 6.85
CA ASP A 174 -4.74 -10.13 7.11
C ASP A 174 -4.33 -8.91 6.27
N LEU A 175 -5.02 -7.79 6.52
CA LEU A 175 -4.72 -6.50 5.91
C LEU A 175 -3.38 -5.97 6.44
N THR A 176 -2.49 -5.54 5.56
CA THR A 176 -1.17 -5.06 5.97
C THR A 176 -1.06 -3.54 5.84
N ILE A 177 -0.84 -2.87 6.96
CA ILE A 177 -0.52 -1.43 7.07
C ILE A 177 0.71 -1.29 7.99
N ASP A 178 1.71 -0.53 7.56
CA ASP A 178 2.92 -0.28 8.36
C ASP A 178 2.69 0.87 9.35
N SER A 179 1.72 0.70 10.25
CA SER A 179 1.43 1.65 11.32
C SER A 179 1.03 0.91 12.59
N ALA A 180 1.62 1.31 13.72
CA ALA A 180 1.20 0.80 15.02
C ALA A 180 -0.18 1.35 15.44
N PHE A 181 -0.57 2.50 14.88
CA PHE A 181 -1.67 3.33 15.37
C PHE A 181 -2.92 3.27 14.50
N LEU A 182 -2.80 2.88 13.23
CA LEU A 182 -3.94 2.78 12.32
C LEU A 182 -4.46 1.34 12.21
N GLY A 183 -5.76 1.18 12.37
CA GLY A 183 -6.51 -0.02 12.05
C GLY A 183 -7.01 0.05 10.61
N SER A 184 -7.27 -1.12 10.03
CA SER A 184 -7.89 -1.25 8.72
C SER A 184 -9.02 -2.26 8.78
N THR A 185 -10.12 -1.96 8.09
CA THR A 185 -11.20 -2.90 7.82
C THR A 185 -11.66 -2.72 6.37
N VAL A 186 -12.27 -3.75 5.79
CA VAL A 186 -12.92 -3.63 4.48
C VAL A 186 -14.41 -3.90 4.63
N GLU A 187 -15.20 -2.95 4.16
CA GLU A 187 -16.65 -3.05 4.08
C GLU A 187 -17.07 -3.38 2.66
N TYR A 188 -18.07 -4.25 2.51
CA TYR A 188 -18.53 -4.73 1.21
C TYR A 188 -19.98 -4.34 0.94
N SER A 189 -20.26 -4.00 -0.30
CA SER A 189 -21.59 -3.95 -0.89
C SER A 189 -21.69 -4.95 -2.05
N ALA A 190 -22.81 -4.98 -2.77
CA ALA A 190 -22.92 -5.79 -3.97
C ALA A 190 -21.94 -5.39 -5.09
N THR A 191 -21.43 -4.15 -5.08
CA THR A 191 -20.64 -3.57 -6.17
C THR A 191 -19.33 -2.92 -5.70
N ASP A 192 -19.10 -2.79 -4.39
CA ASP A 192 -17.94 -2.09 -3.86
C ASP A 192 -17.24 -2.89 -2.76
N ALA A 193 -15.91 -2.83 -2.75
CA ALA A 193 -15.09 -3.06 -1.57
C ALA A 193 -14.49 -1.73 -1.12
N THR A 194 -14.76 -1.33 0.12
CA THR A 194 -14.35 -0.06 0.70
C THR A 194 -13.41 -0.29 1.87
N LEU A 195 -12.14 0.09 1.72
CA LEU A 195 -11.18 0.14 2.81
C LEU A 195 -11.54 1.29 3.75
N VAL A 196 -11.58 1.01 5.04
CA VAL A 196 -11.71 1.99 6.11
C VAL A 196 -10.41 2.00 6.92
N LEU A 197 -9.77 3.17 6.99
CA LEU A 197 -8.58 3.41 7.79
C LEU A 197 -8.92 4.35 8.93
N ALA A 198 -8.68 3.94 10.17
CA ALA A 198 -8.99 4.74 11.35
C ALA A 198 -7.93 4.54 12.43
N VAL A 199 -7.83 5.49 13.37
CA VAL A 199 -7.02 5.28 14.57
C VAL A 199 -7.52 4.05 15.33
N LYS A 200 -6.60 3.22 15.83
CA LYS A 200 -6.94 2.07 16.67
C LYS A 200 -7.51 2.58 17.99
N THR A 201 -8.76 2.24 18.25
CA THR A 201 -9.37 2.46 19.56
C THR A 201 -9.15 1.24 20.45
N ASP A 202 -9.10 1.47 21.77
CA ASP A 202 -9.21 0.39 22.75
C ASP A 202 -10.59 0.53 23.39
N PRO A 203 -11.55 -0.36 23.08
CA PRO A 203 -12.90 -0.29 23.63
C PRO A 203 -12.95 -0.42 25.16
N GLN A 204 -11.87 -0.90 25.80
CA GLN A 204 -11.78 -1.02 27.25
C GLN A 204 -11.20 0.22 27.93
N ASP A 205 -10.68 1.19 27.16
CA ASP A 205 -10.15 2.43 27.69
C ASP A 205 -11.29 3.44 27.91
N PRO A 206 -11.60 3.82 29.16
CA PRO A 206 -12.71 4.73 29.46
C PRO A 206 -12.40 6.20 29.15
N THR A 207 -11.20 6.53 28.67
CA THR A 207 -10.79 7.91 28.37
C THR A 207 -11.28 8.38 27.00
N ASP A 208 -11.73 9.64 26.92
CA ASP A 208 -12.17 10.30 25.68
C ASP A 208 -11.50 11.69 25.58
N PRO A 209 -10.71 11.99 24.52
CA PRO A 209 -10.36 11.09 23.42
C PRO A 209 -9.43 9.96 23.87
N HIS A 210 -9.63 8.77 23.28
CA HIS A 210 -8.78 7.61 23.56
C HIS A 210 -7.32 7.89 23.17
N PRO A 211 -6.34 7.61 24.03
CA PRO A 211 -4.93 7.76 23.71
C PRO A 211 -4.55 6.83 22.55
N VAL A 212 -3.85 7.39 21.56
CA VAL A 212 -3.38 6.71 20.36
C VAL A 212 -1.89 6.41 20.52
N PHE A 213 -1.06 7.45 20.65
CA PHE A 213 0.39 7.32 20.73
C PHE A 213 0.91 6.70 22.04
N PRO A 214 0.38 7.02 23.24
CA PRO A 214 0.89 6.48 24.50
C PRO A 214 0.84 4.95 24.60
N LYS A 215 0.03 4.28 23.78
CA LYS A 215 -0.13 2.81 23.79
C LYS A 215 1.14 2.05 23.41
N VAL A 216 2.07 2.67 22.69
CA VAL A 216 3.35 2.04 22.33
C VAL A 216 4.53 2.59 23.14
N ALA A 217 4.29 3.55 24.05
CA ALA A 217 5.32 4.17 24.86
C ALA A 217 5.63 3.35 26.13
N GLY A 218 6.92 3.12 26.40
CA GLY A 218 7.40 2.36 27.55
C GLY A 218 7.76 3.23 28.76
N THR A 219 8.51 4.32 28.55
CA THR A 219 8.97 5.21 29.64
C THR A 219 7.93 6.28 29.99
N GLU A 220 8.09 6.91 31.14
CA GLU A 220 7.22 8.03 31.55
C GLU A 220 7.40 9.25 30.64
N ASN A 221 8.63 9.53 30.21
CA ASN A 221 8.88 10.66 29.31
C ASN A 221 8.36 10.38 27.91
N GLU A 222 8.52 9.16 27.39
CA GLU A 222 7.90 8.74 26.13
C GLU A 222 6.37 8.90 26.20
N ARG A 223 5.72 8.46 27.28
CA ARG A 223 4.27 8.62 27.47
C ARG A 223 3.85 10.09 27.52
N ARG A 224 4.60 10.95 28.22
CA ARG A 224 4.29 12.40 28.27
C ARG A 224 4.41 13.05 26.90
N THR A 225 5.46 12.73 26.15
CA THR A 225 5.66 13.21 24.79
C THR A 225 4.58 12.69 23.85
N ALA A 226 4.25 11.40 23.91
CA ALA A 226 3.20 10.77 23.12
C ALA A 226 1.82 11.41 23.42
N SER A 227 1.47 11.62 24.69
CA SER A 227 0.23 12.27 25.09
C SER A 227 0.13 13.72 24.60
N ALA A 228 1.25 14.46 24.57
CA ALA A 228 1.27 15.81 24.01
C ALA A 228 1.06 15.81 22.48
N LEU A 229 1.61 14.83 21.77
CA LEU A 229 1.45 14.64 20.34
C LEU A 229 0.01 14.22 19.95
N ASP A 230 -0.66 13.45 20.81
CA ASP A 230 -2.07 13.06 20.63
C ASP A 230 -3.02 14.26 20.63
N GLN A 231 -2.68 15.31 21.39
CA GLN A 231 -3.51 16.51 21.55
C GLN A 231 -3.31 17.56 20.46
N LEU A 232 -2.42 17.30 19.48
CA LEU A 232 -2.17 18.24 18.40
C LEU A 232 -3.44 18.49 17.58
N ASP A 233 -3.64 19.74 17.17
CA ASP A 233 -4.69 20.13 16.24
C ASP A 233 -4.58 19.33 14.93
N GLN A 234 -5.67 18.67 14.55
CA GLN A 234 -5.74 17.83 13.36
C GLN A 234 -6.52 18.47 12.21
N THR A 235 -6.73 19.80 12.26
CA THR A 235 -7.36 20.55 11.17
C THR A 235 -6.56 20.37 9.86
N PRO A 236 -7.21 19.94 8.76
CA PRO A 236 -6.54 19.79 7.47
C PRO A 236 -5.77 21.05 7.05
N GLY A 237 -4.50 20.85 6.66
CA GLY A 237 -3.58 21.93 6.28
C GLY A 237 -2.82 22.61 7.43
N SER A 238 -3.07 22.23 8.69
CA SER A 238 -2.28 22.74 9.82
C SER A 238 -0.91 22.06 9.90
N ALA A 239 0.10 22.78 10.41
CA ALA A 239 1.42 22.21 10.68
C ALA A 239 1.36 21.14 11.80
N SER A 240 0.41 21.31 12.73
CA SER A 240 0.14 20.35 13.82
C SER A 240 -0.34 19.01 13.28
N LEU A 241 -1.19 19.00 12.26
CA LEU A 241 -1.64 17.77 11.60
C LEU A 241 -0.47 17.04 10.92
N ALA A 242 0.39 17.78 10.23
CA ALA A 242 1.57 17.18 9.59
C ALA A 242 2.49 16.50 10.62
N LEU A 243 2.69 17.14 11.78
CA LEU A 243 3.48 16.56 12.87
C LEU A 243 2.78 15.34 13.51
N HIS A 244 1.47 15.43 13.76
CA HIS A 244 0.67 14.32 14.28
C HIS A 244 0.75 13.11 13.33
N ASN A 245 0.54 13.32 12.04
CA ASN A 245 0.56 12.26 11.04
C ASN A 245 1.96 11.67 10.80
N ALA A 246 3.02 12.46 10.97
CA ALA A 246 4.40 11.95 10.92
C ALA A 246 4.65 10.85 11.97
N VAL A 247 3.94 10.87 13.10
CA VAL A 247 3.98 9.84 14.13
C VAL A 247 2.94 8.75 13.88
N LEU A 248 1.71 9.14 13.49
CA LEU A 248 0.61 8.21 13.22
C LEU A 248 0.94 7.15 12.16
N MET A 249 1.81 7.48 11.22
CA MET A 249 2.24 6.61 10.12
C MET A 249 3.42 5.70 10.47
N LEU A 250 3.93 5.75 11.70
CA LEU A 250 5.07 4.92 12.12
C LEU A 250 4.62 3.56 12.66
N ASN A 251 5.49 2.56 12.49
CA ASN A 251 5.41 1.36 13.30
C ASN A 251 5.90 1.62 14.74
N ALA A 252 5.74 0.62 15.61
CA ALA A 252 5.94 0.78 17.05
C ALA A 252 7.40 1.17 17.39
N ASP A 253 8.37 0.50 16.78
CA ASP A 253 9.79 0.76 17.02
C ASP A 253 10.18 2.18 16.57
N GLN A 254 9.74 2.58 15.38
CA GLN A 254 9.95 3.93 14.87
C GLN A 254 9.30 5.00 15.75
N ALA A 255 8.08 4.75 16.25
CA ALA A 255 7.38 5.67 17.13
C ALA A 255 8.11 5.86 18.47
N VAL A 256 8.58 4.77 19.10
CA VAL A 256 9.39 4.81 20.32
C VAL A 256 10.67 5.61 20.09
N HIS A 257 11.35 5.42 18.95
CA HIS A 257 12.50 6.25 18.58
C HIS A 257 12.15 7.73 18.44
N ALA A 258 11.01 8.07 17.82
CA ALA A 258 10.56 9.44 17.69
C ALA A 258 10.27 10.09 19.05
N PHE A 259 9.62 9.37 19.98
CA PHE A 259 9.34 9.86 21.33
C PHE A 259 10.63 10.16 22.10
N ASN A 260 11.63 9.28 22.01
CA ASN A 260 12.94 9.47 22.65
C ASN A 260 13.71 10.69 22.12
N GLN A 261 13.61 10.97 20.82
CA GLN A 261 14.21 12.16 20.22
C GLN A 261 13.53 13.44 20.70
N LEU A 262 12.20 13.43 20.79
CA LEU A 262 11.39 14.58 21.22
C LEU A 262 11.43 14.82 22.73
N SER A 263 11.56 13.76 23.55
CA SER A 263 11.69 13.87 25.01
C SER A 263 13.10 14.26 25.46
N GLY A 264 14.12 14.03 24.61
CA GLY A 264 15.52 14.25 24.93
C GLY A 264 16.19 13.13 25.72
N GLU A 265 15.49 12.01 25.97
CA GLU A 265 16.03 10.88 26.74
C GLU A 265 17.27 10.26 26.09
N GLY A 266 17.36 10.20 24.76
CA GLY A 266 18.55 9.68 24.09
C GLY A 266 19.84 10.44 24.43
N GLN A 267 19.75 11.75 24.72
CA GLN A 267 20.90 12.55 25.13
C GLN A 267 21.14 12.50 26.65
N ALA A 268 20.10 12.33 27.45
CA ALA A 268 20.19 12.21 28.91
C ALA A 268 20.81 10.88 29.32
N SER A 269 20.41 9.75 28.72
CA SER A 269 20.88 8.41 29.06
C SER A 269 22.37 8.22 28.76
N VAL A 270 22.86 8.75 27.64
CA VAL A 270 24.30 8.74 27.31
C VAL A 270 25.10 9.56 28.32
N ARG A 271 24.58 10.72 28.76
CA ARG A 271 25.22 11.52 29.81
C ARG A 271 25.23 10.79 31.16
N THR A 272 24.14 10.13 31.54
CA THR A 272 24.08 9.33 32.77
C THR A 272 25.04 8.15 32.71
N ALA A 273 25.08 7.39 31.60
CA ALA A 273 26.02 6.29 31.41
C ALA A 273 27.49 6.77 31.43
N LEU A 274 27.79 7.96 30.88
CA LEU A 274 29.12 8.58 30.98
C LEU A 274 29.46 9.00 32.42
N LEU A 275 28.48 9.47 33.20
CA LEU A 275 28.66 9.86 34.59
C LEU A 275 28.81 8.64 35.52
N GLU A 276 28.07 7.55 35.26
CA GLU A 276 28.18 6.27 35.99
C GLU A 276 29.45 5.49 35.60
N GLY A 277 29.82 5.48 34.32
CA GLY A 277 31.12 4.94 33.89
C GLY A 277 32.30 5.74 34.45
N GLY A 278 32.16 7.05 34.60
CA GLY A 278 33.16 7.92 35.23
C GLY A 278 33.29 7.75 36.75
N SER A 279 32.25 7.27 37.44
CA SER A 279 32.30 6.99 38.88
C SER A 279 32.95 5.64 39.19
N GLN A 280 32.83 4.64 38.30
CA GLN A 280 33.51 3.35 38.45
C GLN A 280 35.04 3.43 38.22
N VAL A 281 35.52 4.35 37.37
CA VAL A 281 36.96 4.53 37.11
C VAL A 281 37.68 5.27 38.25
N ARG A 282 36.96 6.03 39.09
CA ARG A 282 37.54 6.76 40.24
C ARG A 282 37.61 5.95 41.54
N ALA A 283 37.16 4.70 41.54
CA ALA A 283 37.14 3.81 42.69
C ALA A 283 38.22 2.69 42.63
N GLN A 284 39.23 2.82 41.77
CA GLN A 284 40.40 1.93 41.70
C GLN A 284 41.69 2.65 42.06
#